data_AF-A0A081GK18-F1
#
_entry.id   AF-A0A081GK18-F1
#
_cell.length_a   1.000
_cell.length_b   1.000
_cell.length_c   1.000
_cell.angle_alpha   90.00
_cell.angle_beta   90.00
_cell.angle_gamma   90.00
#
_symmetry.space_group_name_H-M   'P 1'
#
loop_
_entity.id
_entity.type
_entity.pdbx_description
1 polymer ?
#
loop_
_entity_poly.entity_id
_entity_poly.type
_entity_poly.pdbx_seq_one_letter_code
_entity_poly.pdbx_strand_id
1 'polypeptide(L)' 'MSDPSPTTPAPPATSATTGDVPAFGWSGYAERVNGRFAMVGFAAVLLIEALSHDTFLHWAGLVP' A
#
# COMPACT_ATOMS: atom_id res chain seq x y z
N MET A 1 -40.44 18.34 -18.52
CA MET A 1 -39.07 18.82 -18.24
C MET A 1 -38.78 18.49 -16.78
N SER A 2 -38.07 17.39 -16.53
CA SER A 2 -37.57 17.01 -15.20
C SER A 2 -36.29 16.21 -15.42
N ASP A 3 -35.19 16.73 -14.90
CA ASP A 3 -33.82 16.26 -15.09
C ASP A 3 -33.59 14.82 -14.59
N PRO A 4 -32.76 14.00 -15.25
CA PRO A 4 -32.28 12.77 -14.65
C PRO A 4 -31.23 13.08 -13.56
N SER A 5 -31.50 12.56 -12.36
CA SER A 5 -30.63 12.59 -11.17
C SER A 5 -29.20 12.11 -11.46
N PRO A 6 -28.15 12.63 -10.77
CA PRO A 6 -26.78 12.19 -11.01
C PRO A 6 -26.58 10.76 -10.51
N THR A 7 -26.26 9.85 -11.44
CA THR A 7 -25.93 8.46 -11.15
C THR A 7 -24.66 8.39 -10.28
N THR A 8 -24.85 8.04 -9.00
CA THR A 8 -23.78 7.55 -8.12
C THR A 8 -23.08 6.35 -8.78
N PRO A 9 -21.75 6.37 -9.00
CA PRO A 9 -21.05 5.21 -9.52
C PRO A 9 -21.12 4.05 -8.52
N ALA A 10 -21.87 3.00 -8.85
CA ALA A 10 -21.88 1.76 -8.10
C ALA A 10 -20.46 1.12 -8.13
N PRO A 11 -19.98 0.51 -7.03
CA PRO A 11 -18.71 -0.20 -7.03
C PRO A 11 -18.76 -1.33 -8.09
N PRO A 12 -17.71 -1.49 -8.91
CA PRO A 12 -17.75 -2.44 -10.02
C PRO A 12 -17.88 -3.87 -9.47
N ALA A 13 -18.96 -4.53 -9.87
CA ALA A 13 -19.16 -5.95 -9.63
C ALA A 13 -18.00 -6.72 -10.27
N THR A 14 -17.36 -7.57 -9.48
CA THR A 14 -16.29 -8.49 -9.90
C THR A 14 -16.79 -9.43 -11.00
N SER A 15 -16.55 -9.08 -12.26
CA SER A 15 -16.78 -9.96 -13.41
C SER A 15 -15.67 -11.00 -13.51
N ALA A 16 -15.98 -12.21 -13.06
CA ALA A 16 -15.12 -13.40 -13.04
C ALA A 16 -14.87 -14.05 -14.42
N THR A 17 -14.82 -13.29 -15.51
CA THR A 17 -14.41 -13.78 -16.84
C THR A 17 -13.99 -12.59 -17.70
N THR A 18 -12.75 -12.13 -17.55
CA THR A 18 -12.15 -11.18 -18.50
C THR A 18 -10.86 -11.82 -19.01
N GLY A 19 -10.82 -12.13 -20.30
CA GLY A 19 -9.63 -12.56 -21.03
C GLY A 19 -8.65 -11.40 -21.23
N ASP A 20 -8.32 -10.70 -20.15
CA ASP A 20 -7.21 -9.76 -20.14
C ASP A 20 -6.01 -10.51 -19.57
N VAL A 21 -4.92 -10.55 -20.35
CA VAL A 21 -3.67 -11.16 -19.91
C VAL A 21 -3.34 -10.53 -18.57
N PRO A 22 -3.29 -11.29 -17.44
CA PRO A 22 -2.97 -10.69 -16.17
C PRO A 22 -1.63 -10.00 -16.36
N ALA A 23 -1.63 -8.66 -16.30
CA ALA A 23 -0.41 -7.89 -16.33
C ALA A 23 0.34 -8.26 -15.04
N PHE A 24 1.14 -9.32 -15.15
CA PHE A 24 2.02 -9.84 -14.12
C PHE A 24 3.11 -8.80 -13.91
N GLY A 25 2.82 -7.82 -13.06
CA GLY A 25 3.74 -6.77 -12.71
C GLY A 25 2.99 -5.51 -12.30
N TRP A 26 3.19 -5.08 -11.07
CA TRP A 26 2.84 -3.74 -10.59
C TRP A 26 1.34 -3.39 -10.71
N SER A 27 0.46 -4.29 -10.27
CA SER A 27 -0.96 -3.95 -10.15
C SER A 27 -1.16 -2.86 -9.09
N GLY A 28 -2.17 -2.00 -9.24
CA GLY A 28 -2.48 -0.99 -8.21
C GLY A 28 -2.82 -1.61 -6.83
N TYR A 29 -3.19 -2.90 -6.79
CA TYR A 29 -3.27 -3.64 -5.53
C TYR A 29 -1.89 -3.89 -4.91
N ALA A 30 -0.90 -4.29 -5.72
CA ALA A 30 0.48 -4.45 -5.28
C ALA A 30 1.06 -3.12 -4.75
N GLU A 31 0.77 -2.00 -5.39
CA GLU A 31 1.19 -0.67 -4.92
C GLU A 31 0.61 -0.35 -3.52
N ARG A 32 -0.70 -0.56 -3.32
CA ARG A 32 -1.34 -0.34 -2.02
C ARG A 32 -0.78 -1.27 -0.93
N VAL A 33 -0.52 -2.52 -1.27
CA VAL A 33 0.04 -3.50 -0.34
C VAL A 33 1.49 -3.14 0.02
N ASN A 34 2.32 -2.80 -0.97
CA ASN A 34 3.70 -2.36 -0.76
C ASN A 34 3.76 -1.08 0.09
N GLY A 35 2.87 -0.11 -0.17
CA GLY A 35 2.77 1.11 0.63
C GLY A 35 2.43 0.84 2.09
N ARG A 36 1.52 -0.12 2.37
CA ARG A 36 1.19 -0.54 3.75
C ARG A 36 2.38 -1.19 4.44
N PHE A 37 3.09 -2.09 3.75
CA PHE A 37 4.31 -2.70 4.31
C PHE A 37 5.39 -1.66 4.60
N ALA A 38 5.54 -0.65 3.75
CA ALA A 38 6.47 0.45 3.98
C ALA A 38 6.11 1.27 5.23
N MET A 39 4.84 1.61 5.44
CA MET A 39 4.38 2.33 6.64
C MET A 39 4.64 1.52 7.92
N VAL A 40 4.35 0.22 7.90
CA VAL A 40 4.59 -0.67 9.05
C VAL A 40 6.09 -0.83 9.30
N GLY A 41 6.90 -1.02 8.26
CA GLY A 41 8.35 -1.10 8.38
C GLY A 41 8.96 0.16 8.97
N PHE A 42 8.53 1.34 8.52
CA PHE A 42 8.97 2.61 9.08
C PHE A 42 8.58 2.76 10.56
N ALA A 43 7.33 2.44 10.91
CA ALA A 43 6.87 2.49 12.30
C ALA A 43 7.64 1.50 13.20
N ALA A 44 7.96 0.30 12.69
CA ALA A 44 8.73 -0.69 13.40
C ALA A 44 10.17 -0.21 13.67
N VAL A 45 10.82 0.43 12.70
CA VAL A 45 12.15 1.03 12.89
C VAL A 45 12.10 2.07 14.01
N LEU A 46 11.17 3.03 13.96
CA LEU A 46 11.02 4.04 15.01
C LEU A 46 10.76 3.41 16.39
N LEU A 47 9.96 2.36 16.46
CA LEU A 47 9.68 1.65 17.71
C LEU A 47 10.94 0.98 18.27
N ILE A 48 11.73 0.32 17.41
CA ILE A 48 12.99 -0.32 17.81
C ILE A 48 13.97 0.74 18.30
N GLU A 49 14.12 1.85 17.59
CA GLU A 49 15.00 2.95 18.02
C GLU A 49 14.58 3.53 19.38
N ALA A 50 13.27 3.71 19.60
CA ALA A 50 12.74 4.19 20.87
C ALA A 50 12.94 3.21 22.03
N LEU A 51 12.93 1.90 21.78
CA LEU A 51 13.11 0.88 22.82
C LEU A 51 14.58 0.55 23.09
N SER A 52 15.39 0.48 22.03
CA SER A 52 16.81 0.14 22.12
C SER A 52 17.67 1.32 22.54
N HIS A 53 17.18 2.57 22.41
CA HIS A 53 17.97 3.80 22.58
C HIS A 53 19.21 3.86 21.66
N ASP A 54 19.25 2.98 20.67
CA ASP A 54 20.34 2.81 19.71
C ASP A 54 19.70 2.88 18.32
N THR A 55 20.25 3.71 17.43
CA THR A 55 19.63 3.93 16.11
C THR A 55 19.84 2.71 15.24
N PHE A 56 18.88 2.42 14.35
CA PHE A 56 19.04 1.34 13.36
C PHE A 56 20.34 1.48 12.56
N LEU A 57 20.79 2.73 12.32
CA LEU A 57 22.03 3.02 11.61
C LEU A 57 23.30 2.61 12.40
N HIS A 58 23.25 2.63 13.73
CA HIS A 58 24.32 2.12 14.60
C HIS A 58 24.37 0.60 14.55
N TRP A 59 23.22 -0.07 14.67
CA TRP A 59 23.12 -1.53 14.53
C TRP A 59 23.54 -2.01 13.13
N ALA A 60 23.19 -1.26 12.08
CA ALA A 60 23.59 -1.54 10.70
C ALA A 60 25.06 -1.17 10.39
N GLY A 61 25.79 -0.58 11.35
CA GLY A 61 27.21 -0.23 11.20
C GLY A 61 27.50 0.92 10.25
N LEU A 62 26.51 1.77 9.95
CA LEU A 62 26.62 2.89 9.02
C LEU A 62 27.03 4.21 9.73
N VAL A 63 26.86 4.29 11.04
CA VAL A 63 27.23 5.45 11.87
C VAL A 63 27.94 4.95 13.14
N PRO A 64 29.07 5.58 13.57
CA PRO A 64 29.86 5.17 14.71
C PRO A 64 29.23 5.50 16.07
#